data_AF-A0A367LU09-F1
#
_entry.id   AF-A0A367LU09-F1
#
_cell.length_a   1.000
_cell.length_b   1.000
_cell.length_c   1.000
_cell.angle_alpha   90.00
_cell.angle_beta   90.00
_cell.angle_gamma   90.00
#
_symmetry.space_group_name_H-M   'P 1'
#
loop_
_entity.id
_entity.type
_entity.pdbx_description
1 polymer ?
#
loop_
_entity_poly.entity_id
_entity_poly.type
_entity_poly.pdbx_seq_one_letter_code
_entity_poly.pdbx_strand_id
1 'polypeptide(L)' 'EREDKFKWVGPIGPDDWVLLAKGDSPITLGSLDEAKKYRIGAYKGDAIAEFLGKNGFEADLALRDQENAQK' A
#
# COMPACT_ATOMS: atom_id res chain seq x y z
N GLU A 1 15.62 -8.79 -2.38
CA GLU A 1 15.94 -9.34 -3.72
C GLU A 1 16.51 -8.32 -4.70
N ARG A 2 16.17 -7.02 -4.62
CA ARG A 2 16.65 -6.01 -5.59
C ARG A 2 18.04 -5.43 -5.27
N GLU A 3 18.47 -5.44 -4.01
CA GLU A 3 19.74 -4.84 -3.59
C GLU A 3 20.94 -5.42 -4.36
N ASP A 4 21.02 -6.75 -4.47
CA ASP A 4 22.16 -7.44 -5.11
C ASP A 4 22.22 -7.31 -6.64
N LYS A 5 21.15 -6.79 -7.27
CA LYS A 5 21.03 -6.76 -8.74
C LYS A 5 21.50 -5.45 -9.37
N PHE A 6 21.75 -4.41 -8.57
CA PHE A 6 22.04 -3.07 -9.08
C PHE A 6 23.09 -2.34 -8.24
N LYS A 7 23.69 -1.29 -8.83
CA LYS A 7 24.53 -0.34 -8.10
C LYS A 7 23.65 0.79 -7.57
N TRP A 8 23.44 0.82 -6.27
CA TRP A 8 22.62 1.82 -5.58
C TRP A 8 23.47 3.01 -5.14
N VAL A 9 22.89 4.21 -5.18
CA VAL A 9 23.55 5.45 -4.74
C VAL A 9 23.54 5.65 -3.22
N GLY A 10 23.07 4.64 -2.47
CA GLY A 10 22.84 4.70 -1.02
C GLY A 10 21.39 5.09 -0.67
N PRO A 11 21.01 5.04 0.62
CA PRO A 11 19.70 5.48 1.08
C PRO A 11 19.55 7.00 0.89
N ILE A 12 18.52 7.40 0.17
CA ILE A 12 18.23 8.81 -0.16
C ILE A 12 17.24 9.48 0.80
N GLY A 13 16.56 8.67 1.64
CA GLY A 13 15.58 9.12 2.62
C GLY A 13 14.72 7.96 3.12
N PRO A 14 14.00 8.14 4.25
CA PRO A 14 12.99 7.19 4.69
C PRO A 14 11.76 7.24 3.76
N ASP A 15 11.05 6.12 3.67
CA ASP A 15 9.77 6.00 2.97
C ASP A 15 8.71 5.52 3.98
N ASP A 16 7.65 6.30 4.16
CA ASP A 16 6.57 6.01 5.10
C ASP A 16 5.32 5.57 4.33
N TRP A 17 4.82 4.36 4.62
CA TRP A 17 3.59 3.86 4.03
C TRP A 17 2.39 4.21 4.91
N VAL A 18 1.38 4.85 4.32
CA VAL A 18 0.18 5.30 5.03
C VAL A 18 -1.08 4.83 4.32
N LEU A 19 -2.14 4.57 5.09
CA LEU A 19 -3.50 4.40 4.56
C LEU A 19 -4.22 5.74 4.58
N LEU A 20 -4.87 6.08 3.47
CA LEU A 20 -5.69 7.27 3.34
C LEU A 20 -7.15 6.89 3.14
N ALA A 21 -8.04 7.69 3.69
CA ALA A 21 -9.47 7.59 3.49
C ALA A 21 -10.05 8.97 3.15
N LYS A 22 -11.28 9.01 2.66
CA LYS A 22 -12.01 10.27 2.43
C LYS A 22 -12.10 11.06 3.74
N GLY A 23 -12.02 12.39 3.67
CA GLY A 23 -11.97 13.25 4.86
C GLY A 23 -13.19 13.20 5.78
N ASP A 24 -14.34 12.76 5.27
CA ASP A 24 -15.59 12.53 6.01
C ASP A 24 -15.84 11.02 6.29
N SER A 25 -14.83 10.17 6.10
CA SER A 25 -14.92 8.75 6.40
C SER A 25 -15.07 8.52 7.91
N PRO A 26 -16.04 7.70 8.36
CA PRO A 26 -16.16 7.33 9.77
C PRO A 26 -15.18 6.23 10.19
N ILE A 27 -14.28 5.80 9.29
CA ILE A 27 -13.34 4.71 9.54
C ILE A 27 -12.23 5.20 10.47
N THR A 28 -12.13 4.54 11.62
CA THR A 28 -11.02 4.69 12.56
C THR A 28 -10.32 3.34 12.67
N LEU A 29 -8.99 3.35 12.55
CA LEU A 29 -8.14 2.16 12.63
C LEU A 29 -7.06 2.40 13.68
N GLY A 30 -6.93 1.48 14.64
CA GLY A 30 -5.83 1.46 15.60
C GLY A 30 -4.62 0.64 15.12
N SER A 31 -4.82 -0.20 14.11
CA SER A 31 -3.83 -1.11 13.57
C SER A 31 -4.10 -1.42 12.11
N LEU A 32 -3.07 -1.89 11.40
CA LEU A 32 -3.22 -2.31 10.00
C LEU A 32 -4.15 -3.53 9.88
N ASP A 33 -4.14 -4.46 10.84
CA ASP A 33 -5.00 -5.65 10.81
C ASP A 33 -6.50 -5.33 10.85
N GLU A 34 -6.89 -4.27 11.54
CA GLU A 34 -8.28 -3.79 11.52
C GLU A 34 -8.74 -3.35 10.13
N ALA A 35 -7.80 -3.02 9.23
CA ALA A 35 -8.10 -2.63 7.86
C ALA A 35 -8.52 -3.82 6.98
N LYS A 36 -8.26 -5.07 7.38
CA LYS A 36 -8.59 -6.28 6.61
C LYS A 36 -10.08 -6.43 6.29
N LYS A 37 -10.95 -5.81 7.09
CA LYS A 37 -12.41 -5.82 6.88
C LYS A 37 -12.88 -4.81 5.82
N TYR A 38 -12.00 -3.91 5.38
CA TYR A 38 -12.31 -2.89 4.39
C TYR A 38 -11.69 -3.23 3.04
N ARG A 39 -12.26 -2.65 1.99
CA ARG A 39 -11.61 -2.65 0.68
C ARG A 39 -10.43 -1.68 0.74
N ILE A 40 -9.26 -2.16 0.32
CA ILE A 40 -8.03 -1.38 0.26
C ILE A 40 -7.58 -1.32 -1.19
N GLY A 41 -7.44 -0.12 -1.75
CA GLY A 41 -6.79 0.08 -3.04
C GLY A 41 -5.26 -0.02 -2.91
N ALA A 42 -4.60 -0.71 -3.84
CA ALA A 42 -3.15 -0.70 -3.95
C ALA A 42 -2.70 -0.75 -5.41
N TYR A 43 -1.44 -0.40 -5.66
CA TYR A 43 -0.91 -0.42 -7.03
C TYR A 43 -0.44 -1.81 -7.44
N LYS A 44 -0.82 -2.27 -8.63
CA LYS A 44 -0.39 -3.59 -9.10
C LYS A 44 1.12 -3.64 -9.31
N GLY A 45 1.79 -4.48 -8.51
CA GLY A 45 3.23 -4.78 -8.67
C GLY A 45 4.15 -3.79 -7.96
N ASP A 46 3.63 -2.97 -7.05
CA ASP A 46 4.46 -2.26 -6.08
C ASP A 46 4.77 -3.13 -4.85
N ALA A 47 5.68 -2.63 -4.01
CA ALA A 47 6.06 -3.31 -2.78
C ALA A 47 4.91 -3.34 -1.76
N ILE A 48 3.97 -2.38 -1.82
CA ILE A 48 2.85 -2.25 -0.89
C ILE A 48 1.82 -3.36 -1.16
N ALA A 49 1.42 -3.58 -2.41
CA ALA A 49 0.52 -4.65 -2.81
C ALA A 49 1.09 -6.04 -2.50
N GLU A 50 2.40 -6.24 -2.75
CA GLU A 50 3.07 -7.49 -2.35
C GLU A 50 3.05 -7.70 -0.84
N PHE A 51 3.31 -6.63 -0.06
CA PHE A 51 3.26 -6.67 1.39
C PHE A 51 1.85 -6.97 1.91
N LEU A 52 0.83 -6.28 1.39
CA LEU A 52 -0.57 -6.50 1.73
C LEU A 52 -0.98 -7.95 1.44
N GLY A 53 -0.66 -8.48 0.25
CA GLY A 53 -0.95 -9.87 -0.10
C GLY A 53 -0.28 -10.88 0.84
N LYS A 54 1.00 -10.67 1.19
CA LYS A 54 1.72 -11.52 2.16
C LYS A 54 1.13 -11.49 3.57
N ASN A 55 0.48 -10.39 3.95
CA ASN A 55 -0.15 -10.20 5.26
C ASN A 55 -1.65 -10.55 5.27
N GLY A 56 -2.18 -11.12 4.19
CA GLY A 56 -3.55 -11.62 4.12
C GLY A 56 -4.60 -10.56 3.82
N PHE A 57 -4.22 -9.46 3.15
CA PHE A 57 -5.16 -8.46 2.65
C PHE A 57 -5.59 -8.78 1.22
N GLU A 58 -6.88 -8.61 0.94
CA GLU A 58 -7.44 -8.65 -0.42
C GLU A 58 -7.48 -7.22 -0.99
N ALA A 59 -6.32 -6.75 -1.46
CA ALA A 59 -6.21 -5.42 -2.07
C ALA A 59 -6.85 -5.38 -3.47
N ASP A 60 -7.63 -4.34 -3.75
CA ASP A 60 -8.15 -4.03 -5.08
C ASP A 60 -7.06 -3.34 -5.89
N LEU A 61 -6.43 -4.11 -6.78
CA LEU A 61 -5.25 -3.66 -7.52
C LEU A 61 -5.64 -2.78 -8.70
N ALA A 62 -5.18 -1.51 -8.64
CA ALA A 62 -5.29 -0.57 -9.74
C ALA A 62 -4.03 -0.60 -10.62
N LEU A 63 -4.18 -0.28 -11.91
CA LEU A 63 -3.05 -0.15 -12.84
C LEU A 63 -2.45 1.26 -12.85
N ARG A 64 -3.14 2.25 -12.26
CA ARG A 64 -2.78 3.68 -12.24
C ARG A 64 -3.30 4.37 -10.98
N ASP A 65 -2.63 5.43 -10.51
CA ASP A 65 -3.01 6.18 -9.30
C ASP A 65 -4.41 6.78 -9.35
N GLN A 66 -4.82 7.28 -10.52
CA GLN A 66 -6.16 7.85 -10.71
C GLN A 66 -7.27 6.83 -10.44
N GLU A 67 -7.02 5.55 -10.76
CA GLU A 67 -7.96 4.46 -10.51
C GLU A 67 -7.87 4.00 -9.05
N ASN A 68 -6.66 4.01 -8.45
CA ASN A 68 -6.45 3.66 -7.04
C ASN A 68 -7.20 4.61 -6.10
N ALA A 69 -7.20 5.91 -6.40
CA ALA A 69 -7.90 6.92 -5.61
C ALA A 69 -9.44 6.79 -5.65
N GLN A 70 -9.99 5.97 -6.55
CA GLN A 70 -11.44 5.70 -6.66
C GLN A 70 -11.87 4.42 -5.93
N LYS A 71 -10.92 3.66 -5.38
CA LYS A 71 -11.19 2.42 -4.63
C LYS A 71 -11.59 2.72 -3.20
#